data_AF-A0A1Y2H0K2-F1
#
_entry.id   AF-A0A1Y2H0K2-F1
#
_cell.length_a   1.000
_cell.length_b   1.000
_cell.length_c   1.000
_cell.angle_alpha   90.00
_cell.angle_beta   90.00
_cell.angle_gamma   90.00
#
_symmetry.space_group_name_H-M   'P 1'
#
loop_
_entity.id
_entity.type
_entity.pdbx_description
1 polymer ?
#
loop_
_entity_poly.entity_id
_entity_poly.type
_entity_poly.pdbx_seq_one_letter_code
_entity_poly.pdbx_strand_id
1 'polypeptide(L)'
;MWCNNCCLCFPLRGGAMWLTGLVLTINGIGAIILFLWGPYFFSTLMALLFAGFSVLQAGTAGLAFLGLCNWSYMLTRLFVYIQWLIAFLATARIGVMAYQLEKNKGHIAAECWGAVNDKGYSPQGTAAAFYCSTPIESFILIFIFGLVMDYVLNLYMYFVVWRFYVRMRLYPFHKRFGLTYEHGLYEI
;
A
#
# COMPACT_ATOMS: atom_id res chain seq x y z
N MET A 1 2.24 18.17 -26.35
CA MET A 1 2.53 16.73 -26.57
C MET A 1 3.20 16.21 -25.30
N TRP A 2 2.43 15.61 -24.38
CA TRP A 2 3.00 14.94 -23.23
C TRP A 2 3.59 13.62 -23.71
N CYS A 3 4.88 13.43 -23.46
CA CYS A 3 5.68 12.30 -23.94
C CYS A 3 5.03 10.94 -23.59
N ASN A 4 4.83 10.11 -24.62
CA ASN A 4 4.11 8.83 -24.53
C ASN A 4 4.75 7.82 -23.56
N ASN A 5 6.01 8.03 -23.15
CA ASN A 5 6.75 7.22 -22.18
C ASN A 5 7.29 7.98 -20.96
N CYS A 6 7.03 9.28 -20.82
CA CYS A 6 7.60 10.01 -19.70
C CYS A 6 6.92 9.58 -18.38
N CYS A 7 7.76 9.17 -17.42
CA CYS A 7 7.45 8.58 -16.11
C CYS A 7 6.85 7.16 -16.10
N LEU A 8 6.91 6.39 -17.20
CA LEU A 8 6.62 4.96 -17.15
C LEU A 8 7.93 4.18 -16.96
N CYS A 9 8.15 3.68 -15.74
CA CYS A 9 9.20 2.68 -15.51
C CYS A 9 8.77 1.29 -16.04
N PHE A 10 7.50 1.11 -16.40
CA PHE A 10 6.87 -0.18 -16.65
C PHE A 10 5.91 -0.13 -17.85
N PRO A 11 5.69 -1.23 -18.60
CA PRO A 11 4.68 -1.27 -19.66
C PRO A 11 3.27 -1.03 -19.10
N LEU A 12 2.46 -0.22 -19.79
CA LEU A 12 1.22 0.39 -19.29
C LEU A 12 0.21 -0.60 -18.67
N ARG A 13 0.18 -1.86 -19.14
CA ARG A 13 -0.74 -2.88 -18.65
C ARG A 13 -0.05 -3.92 -17.79
N GLY A 14 0.93 -4.64 -18.36
CA GLY A 14 1.61 -5.72 -17.65
C GLY A 14 2.32 -5.25 -16.38
N GLY A 15 3.00 -4.11 -16.44
CA GLY A 15 3.66 -3.59 -15.26
C GLY A 15 2.73 -2.82 -14.31
N ALA A 16 1.59 -2.32 -14.79
CA ALA A 16 0.53 -1.83 -13.90
C ALA A 16 -0.09 -2.98 -13.08
N MET A 17 -0.34 -4.12 -13.72
CA MET A 17 -0.82 -5.33 -13.03
C MET A 17 0.18 -5.80 -11.97
N TRP A 18 1.47 -5.88 -12.33
CA TRP A 18 2.51 -6.25 -11.37
C TRP A 18 2.60 -5.29 -10.18
N LEU A 19 2.57 -3.98 -10.44
CA LEU A 19 2.61 -2.96 -9.39
C LEU A 19 1.38 -3.06 -8.47
N THR A 20 0.17 -3.18 -9.03
CA THR A 20 -1.05 -3.34 -8.22
C THR A 20 -1.03 -4.62 -7.40
N GLY A 21 -0.50 -5.73 -7.95
CA GLY A 21 -0.28 -6.98 -7.21
C GLY A 21 0.74 -6.84 -6.09
N LEU A 22 1.84 -6.14 -6.33
CA LEU A 22 2.85 -5.86 -5.30
C LEU A 22 2.25 -5.02 -4.16
N VAL A 23 1.55 -3.93 -4.48
CA VAL A 23 0.89 -3.08 -3.47
C VAL A 23 -0.17 -3.86 -2.68
N LEU A 24 -0.94 -4.73 -3.34
CA LEU A 24 -1.89 -5.64 -2.69
C LEU A 24 -1.18 -6.54 -1.68
N THR A 25 -0.05 -7.15 -2.06
CA THR A 25 0.69 -8.07 -1.18
C THR A 25 1.33 -7.35 0.01
N ILE A 26 1.97 -6.20 -0.20
CA ILE A 26 2.60 -5.42 0.88
C ILE A 26 1.53 -4.95 1.88
N ASN A 27 0.42 -4.39 1.39
CA ASN A 27 -0.64 -3.90 2.28
C ASN A 27 -1.42 -5.04 2.96
N GLY A 28 -1.58 -6.18 2.28
CA GLY A 28 -2.16 -7.38 2.86
C GLY A 28 -1.30 -7.97 3.99
N ILE A 29 0.00 -8.13 3.76
CA ILE A 29 0.94 -8.60 4.80
C ILE A 29 1.00 -7.59 5.96
N GLY A 30 1.08 -6.30 5.65
CA GLY A 30 1.07 -5.24 6.65
C GLY A 30 -0.20 -5.25 7.52
N ALA A 31 -1.37 -5.49 6.94
CA ALA A 31 -2.62 -5.65 7.70
C ALA A 31 -2.57 -6.84 8.65
N ILE A 32 -2.10 -8.00 8.18
CA ILE A 32 -1.98 -9.23 8.99
C ILE A 32 -1.04 -8.99 10.18
N ILE A 33 0.12 -8.36 9.93
CA ILE A 33 1.08 -8.03 10.99
C ILE A 33 0.45 -7.09 12.03
N LEU A 34 -0.28 -6.05 11.59
CA LEU A 34 -0.95 -5.12 12.49
C LEU A 34 -2.10 -5.77 13.28
N PHE A 35 -2.79 -6.78 12.76
CA PHE A 35 -3.81 -7.51 13.52
C PHE A 35 -3.22 -8.41 14.59
N LEU A 36 -2.11 -9.09 14.30
CA LEU A 36 -1.46 -10.03 15.24
C LEU A 36 -0.61 -9.31 16.29
N TRP A 37 0.14 -8.28 15.88
CA TRP A 37 1.16 -7.62 16.71
C TRP A 37 0.84 -6.15 16.99
N GLY A 38 -0.20 -5.58 16.37
CA GLY A 38 -0.59 -4.19 16.64
C GLY A 38 -0.87 -3.87 18.10
N PRO A 39 -1.51 -4.76 18.89
CA PRO A 39 -1.73 -4.52 20.33
C PRO A 39 -0.44 -4.39 21.16
N TYR A 40 0.69 -4.91 20.64
CA TYR A 40 2.00 -4.77 21.30
C TYR A 40 2.58 -3.37 21.13
N PHE A 41 2.33 -2.73 19.99
CA PHE A 41 2.88 -1.40 19.67
C PHE A 41 1.92 -0.25 19.98
N PHE A 42 0.61 -0.51 19.89
CA PHE A 42 -0.44 0.50 19.98
C PHE A 42 -1.54 0.03 20.93
N SER A 43 -2.37 0.96 21.39
CA SER A 43 -3.60 0.59 22.09
C SER A 43 -4.51 -0.21 21.15
N THR A 44 -5.27 -1.17 21.71
CA THR A 44 -6.07 -2.14 20.95
C THR A 44 -7.00 -1.49 19.92
N LEU A 45 -7.60 -0.34 20.26
CA LEU A 45 -8.49 0.40 19.36
C LEU A 45 -7.72 1.07 18.21
N MET A 46 -6.56 1.66 18.49
CA MET A 46 -5.73 2.31 17.47
C MET A 46 -5.11 1.29 16.52
N ALA A 47 -4.67 0.14 17.05
CA ALA A 47 -4.19 -0.98 16.24
C ALA A 47 -5.24 -1.44 15.23
N LEU A 48 -6.51 -1.55 15.65
CA LEU A 48 -7.61 -1.97 14.78
C LEU A 48 -7.92 -0.95 13.68
N LEU A 49 -7.89 0.36 14.00
CA LEU A 49 -8.05 1.42 12.99
C LEU A 49 -6.93 1.37 11.95
N PHE A 50 -5.69 1.23 12.40
CA PHE A 50 -4.51 1.13 11.54
C PHE A 50 -4.50 -0.10 10.65
N ALA A 51 -4.88 -1.27 11.20
CA ALA A 51 -5.03 -2.49 10.43
C ALA A 51 -6.16 -2.36 9.41
N GLY A 52 -7.30 -1.77 9.80
CA GLY A 52 -8.43 -1.48 8.91
C GLY A 52 -8.04 -0.60 7.71
N PHE A 53 -7.22 0.42 7.93
CA PHE A 53 -6.69 1.24 6.83
C PHE A 53 -5.82 0.45 5.85
N SER A 54 -4.94 -0.43 6.34
CA SER A 54 -4.15 -1.31 5.47
C SER A 54 -5.04 -2.26 4.66
N VAL A 55 -6.12 -2.80 5.24
CA VAL A 55 -7.09 -3.62 4.51
C VAL A 55 -7.81 -2.82 3.43
N LEU A 56 -8.22 -1.57 3.73
CA LEU A 56 -8.85 -0.69 2.72
C LEU A 56 -7.92 -0.44 1.54
N GLN A 57 -6.64 -0.17 1.82
CA GLN A 57 -5.61 0.09 0.80
C GLN A 57 -5.35 -1.15 -0.06
N ALA A 58 -5.27 -2.33 0.57
CA ALA A 58 -5.22 -3.62 -0.15
C ALA A 58 -6.49 -3.84 -1.00
N GLY A 59 -7.67 -3.55 -0.46
CA GLY A 59 -8.94 -3.65 -1.18
C GLY A 59 -8.97 -2.79 -2.44
N THR A 60 -8.47 -1.55 -2.36
CA THR A 60 -8.36 -0.68 -3.54
C THR A 60 -7.32 -1.15 -4.56
N ALA A 61 -6.19 -1.70 -4.11
CA ALA A 61 -5.22 -2.31 -5.00
C ALA A 61 -5.82 -3.55 -5.72
N GLY A 62 -6.64 -4.35 -5.03
CA GLY A 62 -7.37 -5.47 -5.61
C GLY A 62 -8.41 -5.02 -6.65
N LEU A 63 -9.11 -3.91 -6.38
CA LEU A 63 -10.05 -3.32 -7.32
C LEU A 63 -9.35 -2.81 -8.59
N ALA A 64 -8.17 -2.19 -8.44
CA ALA A 64 -7.33 -1.79 -9.56
C ALA A 64 -6.86 -3.01 -10.38
N PHE A 65 -6.40 -4.06 -9.70
CA PHE A 65 -5.95 -5.30 -10.35
C PHE A 65 -7.08 -5.93 -11.19
N LEU A 66 -8.28 -6.11 -10.61
CA LEU A 66 -9.45 -6.63 -11.33
C LEU A 66 -9.88 -5.71 -12.48
N GLY A 67 -9.80 -4.38 -12.29
CA GLY A 67 -10.08 -3.39 -13.33
C GLY A 67 -9.15 -3.49 -14.53
N LEU A 68 -7.86 -3.73 -14.29
CA LEU A 68 -6.84 -3.92 -15.32
C LEU A 68 -6.97 -5.28 -16.03
N CYS A 69 -7.34 -6.34 -15.30
CA CYS A 69 -7.57 -7.67 -15.88
C CYS A 69 -8.75 -7.66 -16.86
N ASN A 70 -9.87 -7.05 -16.45
CA ASN A 70 -11.13 -7.09 -17.20
C ASN A 70 -11.32 -5.93 -18.19
N TRP A 71 -10.32 -5.05 -18.38
CA TRP A 71 -10.46 -3.82 -19.20
C TRP A 71 -11.69 -2.98 -18.81
N SER A 72 -12.04 -2.97 -17.51
CA SER A 72 -13.28 -2.37 -17.07
C SER A 72 -13.12 -0.87 -16.85
N TYR A 73 -13.76 -0.07 -17.71
CA TYR A 73 -13.84 1.39 -17.57
C TYR A 73 -14.50 1.80 -16.25
N MET A 74 -15.55 1.08 -15.83
CA MET A 74 -16.27 1.36 -14.57
C MET A 74 -15.36 1.16 -13.35
N LEU A 75 -14.62 0.04 -13.28
CA LEU A 75 -13.76 -0.27 -12.14
C LEU A 75 -12.56 0.67 -12.04
N THR A 76 -11.93 0.97 -13.16
CA THR A 76 -10.79 1.91 -13.18
C THR A 76 -11.23 3.33 -12.86
N ARG A 77 -12.42 3.75 -13.28
CA ARG A 77 -13.03 5.02 -12.84
C ARG A 77 -13.25 5.04 -11.33
N LEU A 78 -13.85 3.99 -10.78
CA LEU A 78 -14.13 3.87 -9.35
C LEU A 78 -12.84 3.95 -8.53
N PHE A 79 -11.81 3.21 -8.94
CA PHE A 79 -10.49 3.25 -8.33
C PHE A 79 -9.91 4.67 -8.31
N VAL A 80 -9.89 5.38 -9.45
CA VAL A 80 -9.32 6.74 -9.52
C VAL A 80 -10.02 7.72 -8.56
N TYR A 81 -11.34 7.60 -8.40
CA TYR A 81 -12.07 8.45 -7.45
C TYR A 81 -11.78 8.08 -5.99
N ILE A 82 -11.80 6.80 -5.65
CA ILE A 82 -11.60 6.34 -4.25
C ILE A 82 -10.14 6.56 -3.82
N GLN A 83 -9.18 6.24 -4.69
CA GLN A 83 -7.75 6.24 -4.35
C GLN A 83 -7.25 7.63 -3.99
N TRP A 84 -7.81 8.70 -4.55
CA TRP A 84 -7.47 10.07 -4.14
C TRP A 84 -7.80 10.28 -2.66
N LEU A 85 -9.02 9.95 -2.23
CA LEU A 85 -9.44 10.10 -0.82
C LEU A 85 -8.57 9.25 0.11
N ILE A 86 -8.29 8.01 -0.28
CA ILE A 86 -7.44 7.11 0.50
C ILE A 86 -6.00 7.64 0.59
N ALA A 87 -5.45 8.18 -0.49
CA ALA A 87 -4.10 8.77 -0.46
C ALA A 87 -4.01 9.94 0.53
N PHE A 88 -5.06 10.77 0.63
CA PHE A 88 -5.10 11.82 1.63
C PHE A 88 -5.13 11.25 3.05
N LEU A 89 -5.98 10.26 3.32
CA LEU A 89 -6.04 9.59 4.63
C LEU A 89 -4.76 8.84 4.99
N ALA A 90 -4.05 8.29 3.99
CA ALA A 90 -2.78 7.60 4.17
C ALA A 90 -1.70 8.55 4.70
N THR A 91 -1.67 9.81 4.27
CA THR A 91 -0.72 10.80 4.84
C THR A 91 -0.98 11.06 6.32
N ALA A 92 -2.25 11.23 6.71
CA ALA A 92 -2.64 11.40 8.10
C ALA A 92 -2.27 10.16 8.94
N ARG A 93 -2.49 8.95 8.39
CA ARG A 93 -2.11 7.69 9.04
C ARG A 93 -0.61 7.65 9.37
N ILE A 94 0.26 8.01 8.45
CA ILE A 94 1.72 7.99 8.68
C ILE A 94 2.09 8.92 9.84
N GLY A 95 1.52 10.13 9.87
CA GLY A 95 1.75 11.09 10.95
C GLY A 95 1.28 10.58 12.32
N VAL A 96 0.06 10.04 12.39
CA VAL A 96 -0.50 9.53 13.66
C VAL A 96 0.26 8.28 14.14
N MET A 97 0.64 7.37 13.24
CA MET A 97 1.44 6.20 13.58
C MET A 97 2.81 6.60 14.12
N ALA A 98 3.51 7.53 13.46
CA ALA A 98 4.82 8.01 13.92
C ALA A 98 4.71 8.61 15.34
N TYR A 99 3.72 9.47 15.56
CA TYR A 99 3.49 10.09 16.88
C TYR A 99 3.20 9.06 17.99
N GLN A 100 2.36 8.05 17.72
CA GLN A 100 2.04 7.02 18.71
C GLN A 100 3.24 6.12 19.01
N LEU A 101 4.03 5.79 17.98
CA LEU A 101 5.25 5.01 18.16
C LEU A 101 6.24 5.75 19.07
N GLU A 102 6.33 7.08 18.91
CA GLU A 102 7.21 7.87 19.74
C GLU A 102 6.75 7.98 21.19
N LYS A 103 5.45 8.17 21.39
CA LYS A 103 4.85 8.24 22.73
C LYS A 103 5.01 6.92 23.50
N ASN A 104 4.94 5.78 22.81
CA ASN A 104 4.96 4.45 23.41
C ASN A 104 6.36 3.81 23.50
N LYS A 105 7.45 4.53 23.16
CA LYS A 105 8.84 4.02 23.21
C LYS A 105 9.16 3.31 24.54
N GLY A 106 8.75 3.90 25.66
CA GLY A 106 9.01 3.35 27.01
C GLY A 106 8.23 2.06 27.32
N HIS A 107 7.01 1.93 26.82
CA HIS A 107 6.20 0.72 27.01
C HIS A 107 6.76 -0.46 26.20
N ILE A 108 7.16 -0.20 24.95
CA ILE A 108 7.77 -1.20 24.08
C ILE A 108 9.10 -1.71 24.69
N ALA A 109 9.91 -0.80 25.23
CA ALA A 109 11.11 -1.18 25.96
C ALA A 109 10.76 -2.07 27.16
N ALA A 110 9.80 -1.67 27.98
CA ALA A 110 9.40 -2.43 29.15
C ALA A 110 8.91 -3.85 28.81
N GLU A 111 8.13 -4.02 27.74
CA GLU A 111 7.66 -5.35 27.33
C GLU A 111 8.79 -6.26 26.82
N CYS A 112 9.78 -5.73 26.11
CA CYS A 112 10.94 -6.52 25.68
C CYS A 112 11.82 -6.97 26.86
N TRP A 113 12.03 -6.12 27.87
CA TRP A 113 12.81 -6.48 29.05
C TRP A 113 12.00 -7.38 30.02
N GLY A 114 10.68 -7.16 30.14
CA GLY A 114 9.78 -8.00 30.94
C GLY A 114 9.65 -9.42 30.41
N ALA A 115 9.61 -9.60 29.07
CA ALA A 115 9.59 -10.93 28.45
C ALA A 115 10.85 -11.76 28.75
N VAL A 116 12.01 -11.10 28.87
CA VAL A 116 13.30 -11.74 29.19
C VAL A 116 13.38 -12.13 30.68
N ASN A 117 12.82 -11.30 31.57
CA ASN A 117 12.99 -11.47 33.03
C ASN A 117 11.89 -12.33 33.71
N ASP A 118 10.62 -12.24 33.29
CA ASP A 118 9.52 -12.87 34.04
C ASP A 118 9.21 -14.31 33.62
N LYS A 119 9.66 -14.77 32.45
CA LYS A 119 9.23 -16.09 31.93
C LYS A 119 10.36 -17.01 31.47
N GLY A 120 11.62 -16.57 31.46
CA GLY A 120 12.72 -17.34 30.86
C GLY A 120 12.46 -17.73 29.39
N TYR A 121 11.51 -17.06 28.74
CA TYR A 121 11.13 -17.31 27.36
C TYR A 121 12.16 -16.64 26.47
N SER A 122 13.01 -17.44 25.81
CA SER A 122 13.59 -16.99 24.54
C SER A 122 12.41 -16.59 23.64
N PRO A 123 12.41 -15.43 22.97
CA PRO A 123 11.32 -15.04 22.08
C PRO A 123 11.19 -16.08 20.96
N GLN A 124 10.31 -17.07 21.16
CA GLN A 124 10.02 -18.13 20.20
C GLN A 124 9.03 -17.57 19.18
N GLY A 125 9.59 -16.76 18.29
CA GLY A 125 8.94 -16.15 17.14
C GLY A 125 9.97 -15.27 16.45
N THR A 126 10.27 -15.56 15.20
CA THR A 126 11.28 -14.83 14.41
C THR A 126 11.05 -13.31 14.41
N ALA A 127 9.80 -12.87 14.49
CA ALA A 127 9.43 -11.46 14.57
C ALA A 127 9.65 -10.83 15.96
N ALA A 128 9.27 -11.51 17.06
CA ALA A 128 9.50 -10.99 18.43
C ALA A 128 10.99 -10.82 18.73
N ALA A 129 11.80 -11.80 18.31
CA ALA A 129 13.25 -11.76 18.47
C ALA A 129 13.87 -10.59 17.69
N PHE A 130 13.33 -10.26 16.51
CA PHE A 130 13.79 -9.14 15.70
C PHE A 130 13.55 -7.77 16.37
N TYR A 131 12.37 -7.55 16.95
CA TYR A 131 12.04 -6.27 17.60
C TYR A 131 12.80 -6.07 18.92
N CYS A 132 13.01 -7.12 19.72
CA CYS A 132 13.71 -6.99 21.00
C CYS A 132 15.24 -7.00 20.87
N SER A 133 15.81 -7.44 19.74
CA SER A 133 17.26 -7.36 19.47
C SER A 133 17.70 -6.06 18.78
N THR A 134 16.76 -5.33 18.17
CA THR A 134 17.05 -4.09 17.44
C THR A 134 16.87 -2.88 18.36
N PRO A 135 17.75 -1.86 18.31
CA PRO A 135 17.53 -0.60 19.03
C PRO A 135 16.20 0.04 18.63
N ILE A 136 15.40 0.47 19.61
CA ILE A 136 14.05 1.00 19.40
C ILE A 136 14.05 2.20 18.44
N GLU A 137 15.06 3.07 18.52
CA GLU A 137 15.18 4.22 17.62
C GLU A 137 15.36 3.80 16.15
N SER A 138 16.24 2.83 15.89
CA SER A 138 16.45 2.26 14.56
C SER A 138 15.20 1.56 14.03
N PHE A 139 14.48 0.84 14.90
CA PHE A 139 13.24 0.18 14.55
C PHE A 139 12.16 1.17 14.10
N ILE A 140 11.96 2.25 14.87
CA ILE A 140 10.98 3.30 14.55
C ILE A 140 11.30 3.96 13.21
N LEU A 141 12.58 4.25 12.94
CA LEU A 141 13.00 4.83 11.68
C LEU A 141 12.72 3.91 10.49
N ILE A 142 13.07 2.63 10.59
CA ILE A 142 12.82 1.64 9.53
C ILE A 142 11.31 1.48 9.29
N PHE A 143 10.51 1.46 10.35
CA PHE A 143 9.05 1.35 10.24
C PHE A 143 8.43 2.56 9.52
N ILE A 144 8.83 3.79 9.89
CA ILE A 144 8.36 5.01 9.24
C ILE A 144 8.83 5.05 7.77
N PHE A 145 10.09 4.70 7.51
CA PHE A 145 10.61 4.64 6.14
C PHE A 145 9.81 3.65 5.28
N GLY A 146 9.46 2.48 5.82
CA GLY A 146 8.61 1.50 5.15
C GLY A 146 7.22 2.04 4.80
N LEU A 147 6.59 2.79 5.71
CA LEU A 147 5.30 3.44 5.47
C LEU A 147 5.37 4.51 4.39
N VAL A 148 6.43 5.32 4.36
CA VAL A 148 6.65 6.33 3.33
C VAL A 148 6.86 5.68 1.96
N MET A 149 7.64 4.60 1.90
CA MET A 149 7.85 3.84 0.66
C MET A 149 6.55 3.22 0.14
N ASP A 150 5.72 2.65 1.02
CA ASP A 150 4.40 2.15 0.65
C ASP A 150 3.48 3.28 0.12
N TYR A 151 3.52 4.47 0.74
CA TYR A 151 2.77 5.63 0.26
C TYR A 151 3.20 6.06 -1.14
N VAL A 152 4.50 6.12 -1.41
CA VAL A 152 5.05 6.44 -2.74
C VAL A 152 4.62 5.39 -3.77
N LEU A 153 4.67 4.10 -3.42
CA LEU A 153 4.18 3.03 -4.29
C LEU A 153 2.68 3.16 -4.60
N ASN A 154 1.87 3.57 -3.61
CA ASN A 154 0.45 3.80 -3.81
C ASN A 154 0.15 5.02 -4.70
N LEU A 155 0.92 6.10 -4.57
CA LEU A 155 0.83 7.25 -5.47
C LEU A 155 1.25 6.88 -6.90
N TYR A 156 2.31 6.07 -7.04
CA TYR A 156 2.73 5.59 -8.35
C TYR A 156 1.69 4.66 -8.99
N MET A 157 1.08 3.77 -8.20
CA MET A 157 -0.05 2.95 -8.64
C MET A 157 -1.22 3.81 -9.12
N TYR A 158 -1.57 4.85 -8.35
CA TYR A 158 -2.60 5.81 -8.76
C TYR A 158 -2.29 6.45 -10.12
N PHE A 159 -1.06 6.95 -10.29
CA PHE A 159 -0.63 7.60 -11.53
C PHE A 159 -0.76 6.67 -12.74
N VAL A 160 -0.32 5.42 -12.62
CA VAL A 160 -0.36 4.45 -13.73
C VAL A 160 -1.80 4.08 -14.10
N VAL A 161 -2.66 3.81 -13.11
CA VAL A 161 -4.07 3.46 -13.36
C VAL A 161 -4.87 4.67 -13.86
N TRP A 162 -4.60 5.87 -13.36
CA TRP A 162 -5.19 7.10 -13.88
C TRP A 162 -4.83 7.33 -15.34
N ARG A 163 -3.57 7.09 -15.73
CA ARG A 163 -3.15 7.17 -17.13
C ARG A 163 -3.88 6.15 -18.01
N PHE A 164 -4.03 4.91 -17.53
CA PHE A 164 -4.81 3.87 -18.21
C PHE A 164 -6.28 4.30 -18.38
N TYR A 165 -6.87 4.89 -17.34
CA TYR A 165 -8.22 5.46 -17.37
C TYR A 165 -8.40 6.58 -18.42
N VAL A 166 -7.46 7.54 -18.47
CA VAL A 166 -7.50 8.63 -19.45
C VAL A 166 -7.39 8.09 -20.88
N ARG A 167 -6.52 7.09 -21.12
CA ARG A 167 -6.46 6.42 -22.43
C ARG A 167 -7.80 5.79 -22.79
N MET A 168 -8.41 5.03 -21.88
CA MET A 168 -9.73 4.41 -22.10
C MET A 168 -10.84 5.42 -22.45
N ARG A 169 -10.78 6.65 -21.94
CA ARG A 169 -11.73 7.73 -22.30
C ARG A 169 -11.58 8.26 -23.73
N LEU A 170 -10.41 8.13 -24.35
CA LEU A 170 -10.13 8.64 -25.70
C LEU A 170 -10.55 7.65 -26.80
N TYR A 171 -10.66 6.36 -26.49
CA TYR A 171 -11.07 5.32 -27.46
C TYR A 171 -12.52 5.39 -28.00
N PRO A 172 -13.56 5.91 -27.31
CA PRO A 172 -14.87 6.06 -27.94
C PRO A 172 -14.86 6.94 -29.20
N PHE A 173 -13.85 7.80 -29.39
CA PHE A 173 -13.65 8.54 -30.64
C PHE A 173 -13.02 7.72 -31.78
N HIS A 174 -12.29 6.64 -31.47
CA HIS A 174 -11.68 5.75 -32.48
C HIS A 174 -12.67 4.71 -33.05
N LYS A 175 -13.77 4.41 -32.34
CA LYS A 175 -14.85 3.54 -32.88
C LYS A 175 -15.46 4.07 -34.18
N ARG A 176 -15.38 5.39 -34.44
CA ARG A 176 -15.81 5.98 -35.72
C ARG A 176 -15.01 5.47 -36.93
N PHE A 177 -13.82 4.92 -36.70
CA PHE A 177 -12.90 4.43 -37.73
C PHE A 177 -12.73 2.89 -37.73
N GLY A 178 -13.56 2.14 -37.00
CA GLY A 178 -13.59 0.67 -37.12
C GLY A 178 -12.42 -0.09 -36.48
N LEU A 179 -11.54 0.58 -35.73
CA LEU A 179 -10.44 -0.09 -35.01
C LEU A 179 -10.94 -0.71 -33.70
N THR A 180 -10.79 -2.02 -33.56
CA THR A 180 -11.05 -2.75 -32.30
C THR A 180 -10.01 -2.39 -31.24
N TYR A 181 -10.38 -2.54 -29.97
CA TYR A 181 -9.57 -2.18 -28.80
C TYR A 181 -8.14 -2.76 -28.81
N GLU A 182 -7.94 -3.90 -29.47
CA GLU A 182 -6.65 -4.56 -29.61
C GLU A 182 -5.71 -3.83 -30.58
N HIS A 183 -6.20 -3.33 -31.72
CA HIS A 183 -5.33 -2.79 -32.77
C HIS A 183 -4.68 -1.45 -32.39
N GLY A 184 -5.37 -0.61 -31.61
CA GLY A 184 -4.84 0.67 -31.15
C GLY A 184 -3.77 0.59 -30.04
N LEU A 185 -3.41 -0.62 -29.59
CA LEU A 185 -2.32 -0.82 -28.62
C LEU A 185 -1.06 -1.45 -29.22
N TYR A 186 -1.13 -2.08 -30.40
CA TYR A 186 0.04 -2.68 -31.05
C TYR A 186 0.79 -1.72 -31.97
N GLU A 187 0.19 -0.58 -32.33
CA GLU A 187 0.83 0.43 -33.19
C GLU A 187 1.69 1.46 -32.41
N ILE A 188 1.95 1.27 -31.11
CA ILE A 188 2.75 2.20 -30.28
C ILE A 188 3.66 1.48 -29.29
#